data_AF-A0A7S1L849-F1
#
_entry.id   AF-A0A7S1L849-F1
#
_cell.length_a   1.000
_cell.length_b   1.000
_cell.length_c   1.000
_cell.angle_alpha   90.00
_cell.angle_beta   90.00
_cell.angle_gamma   90.00
#
_symmetry.space_group_name_H-M   'P 1'
#
loop_
_entity.id
_entity.type
_entity.pdbx_description
1 polymer ?
#
loop_
_entity_poly.entity_id
_entity_poly.type
_entity_poly.pdbx_seq_one_letter_code
_entity_poly.pdbx_strand_id
1 'polypeptide(L)'
;RTSRLWPFPDLVETPEDTMVKSFRTVVGRWNLRLPQSSCCDAHARLGILMRLIRLELNRPCSSESPQEVGAQCPGCGLLGVSLACDACCWRADGTNAARMEL
;
A
#
# COMPACT_ATOMS: atom_id res chain seq x y z
N ARG A 1 -6.66 25.70 -9.09
CA ARG A 1 -5.43 24.88 -9.07
C ARG A 1 -5.83 23.48 -9.52
N THR A 2 -5.43 23.04 -10.70
CA THR A 2 -5.67 21.66 -11.15
C THR A 2 -4.79 20.73 -10.32
N SER A 3 -5.41 19.83 -9.55
CA SER A 3 -4.69 18.76 -8.86
C SER A 3 -4.01 17.91 -9.93
N ARG A 4 -2.67 17.92 -9.98
CA ARG A 4 -1.90 16.95 -10.76
C ARG A 4 -1.63 15.77 -9.85
N LEU A 5 -1.98 14.57 -10.30
CA LEU A 5 -1.57 13.34 -9.65
C LEU A 5 -0.08 13.13 -9.93
N TRP A 6 0.72 13.27 -8.89
CA TRP A 6 2.14 12.96 -8.89
C TRP A 6 2.35 11.56 -8.33
N PRO A 7 3.24 10.72 -8.90
CA PRO A 7 4.15 11.00 -10.02
C PRO A 7 3.61 10.63 -11.42
N PHE A 8 2.41 10.03 -11.53
CA PHE A 8 1.86 9.54 -12.80
C PHE A 8 0.59 10.29 -13.21
N PRO A 9 0.67 11.25 -14.15
CA PRO A 9 -0.47 12.10 -14.50
C PRO A 9 -1.61 11.35 -15.22
N ASP A 10 -1.32 10.19 -15.79
CA ASP A 10 -2.28 9.37 -16.54
C ASP A 10 -3.07 8.40 -15.65
N LEU A 11 -2.74 8.30 -14.36
CA LEU A 11 -3.43 7.43 -13.42
C LEU A 11 -4.60 8.14 -12.74
N VAL A 12 -5.54 7.34 -12.23
CA VAL A 12 -6.66 7.85 -11.41
C VAL A 12 -6.24 7.84 -9.95
N GLU A 13 -6.69 8.83 -9.18
CA GLU A 13 -6.52 8.87 -7.74
C GLU A 13 -7.03 7.58 -7.10
N THR A 14 -6.20 6.94 -6.28
CA THR A 14 -6.60 5.73 -5.57
C THR A 14 -7.60 6.11 -4.47
N PRO A 15 -8.78 5.48 -4.35
CA PRO A 15 -9.71 5.80 -3.26
C PRO A 15 -9.07 5.60 -1.88
N GLU A 16 -9.38 6.47 -0.92
CA GLU A 16 -8.80 6.40 0.44
C GLU A 16 -9.00 5.03 1.11
N ASP A 17 -10.19 4.45 1.00
CA ASP A 17 -10.48 3.10 1.51
C ASP A 17 -9.56 2.03 0.91
N THR A 18 -9.24 2.17 -0.38
CA THR A 18 -8.30 1.29 -1.07
C THR A 18 -6.88 1.51 -0.57
N MET A 19 -6.47 2.77 -0.34
CA MET A 19 -5.17 3.07 0.28
C MET A 19 -5.07 2.44 1.67
N VAL A 20 -6.11 2.58 2.52
CA VAL A 20 -6.16 2.00 3.87
C VAL A 20 -6.07 0.47 3.83
N LYS A 21 -6.78 -0.18 2.90
CA LYS A 21 -6.71 -1.63 2.71
C LYS A 21 -5.32 -2.09 2.28
N SER A 22 -4.75 -1.45 1.26
CA SER A 22 -3.38 -1.73 0.81
C SER A 22 -2.38 -1.58 1.95
N PHE A 23 -2.52 -0.48 2.69
CA PHE A 23 -1.70 -0.18 3.82
C PHE A 23 -1.74 -1.30 4.89
N ARG A 24 -2.95 -1.76 5.26
CA ARG A 24 -3.12 -2.88 6.20
C ARG A 24 -2.49 -4.18 5.68
N THR A 25 -2.63 -4.45 4.39
CA THR A 25 -2.03 -5.63 3.74
C THR A 25 -0.50 -5.55 3.79
N VAL A 26 0.09 -4.42 3.45
CA VAL A 26 1.56 -4.22 3.47
C VAL A 26 2.11 -4.41 4.87
N VAL A 27 1.55 -3.74 5.88
CA VAL A 27 2.03 -3.89 7.26
C VAL A 27 1.81 -5.29 7.79
N GLY A 28 0.74 -5.97 7.37
CA GLY A 28 0.48 -7.36 7.74
C GLY A 28 1.54 -8.35 7.25
N ARG A 29 2.34 -7.98 6.25
CA ARG A 29 3.46 -8.79 5.73
C ARG A 29 4.77 -8.56 6.47
N TRP A 30 4.86 -7.51 7.30
CA TRP A 30 6.08 -7.21 8.03
C TRP A 30 6.20 -8.11 9.26
N ASN A 31 7.40 -8.65 9.47
CA ASN A 31 7.70 -9.43 10.66
C ASN A 31 7.98 -8.50 11.85
N LEU A 32 6.92 -8.07 12.54
CA LEU A 32 6.97 -7.09 13.63
C LEU A 32 6.72 -7.73 14.99
N ARG A 33 7.39 -7.21 16.03
CA ARG A 33 7.03 -7.50 17.42
C ARG A 33 5.86 -6.61 17.84
N LEU A 34 4.73 -7.22 18.19
CA LEU A 34 3.53 -6.49 18.60
C LEU A 34 3.56 -6.18 20.11
N PRO A 35 3.27 -4.93 20.52
CA PRO A 35 3.13 -4.59 21.93
C PRO A 35 1.88 -5.23 22.54
N GLN A 36 2.06 -5.90 23.69
CA GLN A 36 0.97 -6.55 24.43
C GLN A 36 -0.05 -5.56 25.01
N SER A 37 0.29 -4.27 25.10
CA SER A 37 -0.58 -3.22 25.62
C SER A 37 -1.65 -2.74 24.64
N SER A 38 -1.64 -3.23 23.39
CA SER A 38 -2.64 -2.87 22.40
C SER A 38 -3.92 -3.69 22.56
N CYS A 39 -5.08 -3.11 22.26
CA CYS A 39 -6.35 -3.82 22.36
C CYS A 39 -6.53 -4.90 21.27
N CYS A 40 -5.81 -4.82 20.15
CA CYS A 40 -5.77 -5.84 19.10
C CYS A 40 -4.54 -5.68 18.20
N ASP A 41 -4.24 -6.70 17.40
CA ASP A 41 -3.12 -6.71 16.45
C ASP A 41 -3.16 -5.58 15.42
N ALA A 42 -4.37 -5.20 14.97
CA ALA A 42 -4.54 -4.11 14.02
C ALA A 42 -4.09 -2.77 14.64
N HIS A 43 -4.49 -2.48 15.88
CA HIS A 43 -4.06 -1.28 16.59
C HIS A 43 -2.57 -1.33 16.97
N ALA A 44 -2.03 -2.50 17.31
CA ALA A 44 -0.60 -2.69 17.53
C ALA A 44 0.23 -2.32 16.28
N ARG A 45 -0.16 -2.86 15.11
CA ARG A 45 0.48 -2.58 13.82
C ARG A 45 0.36 -1.10 13.42
N LEU A 46 -0.81 -0.50 13.64
CA LEU A 46 -1.02 0.93 13.39
C LEU A 46 -0.13 1.80 14.29
N GLY A 47 0.00 1.46 15.56
CA GLY A 47 0.89 2.17 16.48
C GLY A 47 2.37 2.11 16.05
N ILE A 48 2.83 0.92 15.60
CA ILE A 48 4.18 0.76 15.05
C ILE A 48 4.36 1.61 13.80
N LEU A 49 3.39 1.60 12.87
CA LEU A 49 3.45 2.46 11.70
C LEU A 49 3.56 3.93 12.10
N MET A 50 2.68 4.43 12.98
CA MET A 50 2.68 5.84 13.35
C MET A 50 4.05 6.27 13.89
N ARG A 51 4.72 5.38 14.64
CA ARG A 51 6.11 5.58 15.06
C ARG A 51 7.08 5.64 13.86
N LEU A 52 6.97 4.72 12.90
CA LEU A 52 7.83 4.71 11.70
C LEU A 52 7.62 5.95 10.82
N ILE A 53 6.38 6.38 10.61
CA ILE A 53 6.05 7.62 9.89
C ILE A 53 6.71 8.81 10.58
N ARG A 54 6.60 8.92 11.90
CA ARG A 54 7.28 9.99 12.65
C ARG A 54 8.80 9.93 12.51
N LEU A 55 9.38 8.73 12.51
CA LEU A 55 10.82 8.58 12.28
C LEU A 55 11.22 9.06 10.89
N GLU A 56 10.46 8.69 9.85
CA GLU A 56 10.75 9.06 8.47
C GLU A 56 10.55 10.55 8.22
N LEU A 57 9.47 11.16 8.73
CA LEU A 57 9.23 12.61 8.63
C LEU A 57 10.30 13.46 9.31
N ASN A 58 11.03 12.88 10.27
CA ASN A 58 12.15 13.54 10.94
C ASN A 58 13.50 13.32 10.24
N ARG A 59 13.57 12.49 9.19
CA ARG A 59 14.82 12.31 8.44
C ARG A 59 15.03 13.47 7.48
N PRO A 60 16.29 13.90 7.26
CA PRO A 60 16.61 14.84 6.19
C PRO A 60 16.15 14.29 4.84
N CYS A 61 15.56 15.13 3.99
CA CYS A 61 15.22 14.75 2.63
C CYS A 61 16.51 14.35 1.88
N SER A 62 16.61 13.10 1.42
CA SER A 62 17.63 12.73 0.44
C SER A 62 17.10 13.02 -0.97
N SER A 63 17.96 13.50 -1.86
CA SER A 63 17.63 13.72 -3.28
C SER A 63 17.45 12.41 -4.07
N GLU A 64 17.68 11.27 -3.43
CA GLU A 64 17.71 9.94 -4.05
C GLU A 64 16.48 9.11 -3.68
N SER A 65 15.28 9.69 -3.77
CA SER A 65 14.08 8.85 -3.73
C SER A 65 14.02 8.07 -5.06
N PRO A 66 14.17 6.74 -5.06
CA PRO A 66 14.05 5.98 -6.29
C PRO A 66 12.65 6.19 -6.85
N GLN A 67 12.57 6.66 -8.10
CA GLN A 67 11.31 6.70 -8.82
C GLN A 67 10.91 5.25 -9.14
N GLU A 68 10.09 4.65 -8.32
CA GLU A 68 9.48 3.37 -8.65
C GLU A 68 8.46 3.58 -9.77
N VAL A 69 8.80 3.13 -10.99
CA VAL A 69 7.86 3.09 -12.12
C VAL A 69 6.92 1.91 -11.89
N GLY A 70 5.72 2.19 -11.36
CA GLY A 70 4.68 1.19 -11.15
C GLY A 70 3.57 1.27 -12.21
N ALA A 71 2.81 0.18 -12.37
CA ALA A 71 1.56 0.14 -13.14
C ALA A 71 0.36 0.03 -12.18
N GLN A 72 -0.76 0.67 -12.52
CA GLN A 72 -1.98 0.60 -11.70
C GLN A 72 -2.78 -0.64 -12.05
N CYS A 73 -3.20 -1.41 -11.04
CA CYS A 73 -4.07 -2.57 -11.23
C CYS A 73 -5.45 -2.11 -11.73
N PRO A 74 -5.99 -2.67 -12.83
CA PRO A 74 -7.30 -2.26 -13.35
C PRO A 74 -8.47 -2.76 -12.49
N GLY A 75 -8.27 -3.81 -11.68
CA GLY A 75 -9.31 -4.35 -10.80
C GLY A 75 -9.55 -3.53 -9.53
N CYS A 76 -8.49 -3.01 -8.90
CA CYS A 76 -8.61 -2.30 -7.61
C CYS A 76 -7.99 -0.91 -7.59
N GLY A 77 -7.30 -0.47 -8.64
CA GLY A 77 -6.67 0.85 -8.70
C GLY A 77 -5.38 0.98 -7.88
N LEU A 78 -4.82 -0.10 -7.34
CA LEU A 78 -3.56 -0.03 -6.60
C LEU A 78 -2.36 0.00 -7.54
N LEU A 79 -1.44 0.94 -7.29
CA LEU A 79 -0.14 1.00 -7.94
C LEU A 79 0.76 -0.13 -7.42
N GLY A 80 1.35 -0.90 -8.32
CA GLY A 80 2.29 -1.96 -7.98
C GLY A 80 3.38 -2.11 -9.03
N VAL A 81 4.45 -2.80 -8.67
CA VAL A 81 5.59 -3.12 -9.57
C VAL A 81 5.32 -4.34 -10.47
N SER A 82 4.16 -5.00 -10.32
CA SER A 82 3.79 -6.23 -11.03
C SER A 82 2.37 -6.15 -11.59
N LEU A 83 2.13 -6.82 -12.73
CA LEU A 83 0.81 -6.98 -13.34
C LEU A 83 -0.13 -7.88 -12.53
N ALA A 84 0.41 -8.72 -11.64
CA ALA A 84 -0.37 -9.51 -10.71
C ALA A 84 -0.66 -8.69 -9.45
N CYS A 85 -1.94 -8.48 -9.14
CA CYS A 85 -2.33 -7.70 -7.97
C CYS A 85 -2.60 -8.59 -6.78
N ASP A 86 -1.67 -8.64 -5.82
CA ASP A 86 -1.87 -9.42 -4.59
C ASP A 86 -3.05 -8.95 -3.73
N ALA A 87 -3.46 -7.69 -3.88
CA ALA A 87 -4.50 -7.10 -3.04
C ALA A 87 -5.92 -7.51 -3.46
N CYS A 88 -6.16 -7.71 -4.76
CA CYS A 88 -7.46 -8.10 -5.29
C CYS A 88 -7.44 -9.38 -6.13
N CYS A 89 -6.29 -10.06 -6.20
CA CYS A 89 -6.07 -11.29 -6.96
C CYS A 89 -6.34 -11.15 -8.47
N TRP A 90 -6.30 -9.93 -9.01
CA TRP A 90 -6.43 -9.67 -10.44
C TRP A 90 -5.21 -10.21 -11.20
N ARG A 91 -5.45 -11.00 -12.24
CA ARG A 91 -4.43 -11.58 -13.11
C ARG A 91 -4.33 -10.83 -14.44
N ALA A 92 -3.14 -10.81 -15.03
CA ALA A 92 -2.85 -10.15 -16.31
C ALA A 92 -3.67 -10.68 -17.51
N ASP A 93 -4.28 -11.86 -17.38
CA ASP A 93 -5.18 -12.45 -18.39
C ASP A 93 -6.63 -11.94 -18.29
N GLY A 94 -6.93 -11.01 -17.37
CA GLY A 94 -8.26 -10.45 -17.16
C GLY A 94 -9.18 -11.34 -16.33
N THR A 95 -8.70 -12.46 -15.79
CA THR A 95 -9.51 -13.34 -14.93
C THR A 95 -9.29 -13.00 -13.45
N ASN A 96 -10.38 -12.95 -12.69
CA ASN A 96 -10.29 -12.92 -11.23
C ASN A 96 -9.88 -14.32 -10.78
N ALA A 97 -8.73 -14.46 -10.11
CA ALA A 97 -8.42 -15.73 -9.46
C ALA A 97 -9.53 -15.97 -8.42
N ALA A 98 -10.36 -16.99 -8.65
CA ALA A 98 -11.28 -17.46 -7.64
C ALA A 98 -10.48 -17.64 -6.35
N ARG A 99 -10.91 -16.94 -5.30
CA ARG A 99 -10.33 -16.99 -3.97
C ARG A 99 -10.30 -18.46 -3.56
N MET A 100 -9.13 -19.11 -3.66
CA MET A 100 -8.94 -20.46 -3.13
C MET A 100 -9.04 -20.32 -1.61
N GLU A 101 -10.23 -20.59 -1.10
CA GLU A 101 -10.48 -20.77 0.33
C GLU A 101 -9.70 -22.03 0.76
N LEU A 102 -8.65 -21.81 1.55
CA LEU A 102 -7.98 -22.81 2.36
C LEU A 102 -8.46 -22.68 3.80
#